data_AF-A0A943THI3-F1
#
_entry.id   AF-A0A943THI3-F1
#
_cell.length_a   1.000
_cell.length_b   1.000
_cell.length_c   1.000
_cell.angle_alpha   90.00
_cell.angle_beta   90.00
_cell.angle_gamma   90.00
#
_symmetry.space_group_name_H-M   'P 1'
#
loop_
_entity.id
_entity.type
_entity.pdbx_description
1 polymer ?
#
loop_
_entity_poly.entity_id
_entity_poly.type
_entity_poly.pdbx_seq_one_letter_code
_entity_poly.pdbx_strand_id
1 'polypeptide(L)'
;MNFHILTLFPEMVMQGLMTSITGRAVKQNKIGIEAVNIRDYTQDKHKKVDDYPYGGGAGMLMQAQPVYDAYRSVADQFPANAKKRVVYVTPQGTPFTQQMAQDFARQDDLILLCGHYEGIDERVLEEIVTDYVSIGDYVLTGGELASMVIVDAVARLVPDVLNNEQSAETESFHGNLLEYPQYSRPEVWHEKAVPEVLLSGNQKKIESWRREQAVIRTRERRPDLYEKYDRLQQCVQILMKQKLLHMDMIELIRRGRARLVYQQEGEILLKDMVTGIYFHTRMMPLADLKDWKLPEYLKEHGESISCMVTHQENMVDVIQTKLGLSVSEECWQVVYTKREKMPVRGLYGPNGIRKEDGLCIRLLDETSQEFVVEHYETGDGGAYVRSRIHNKAVYGAFYGEKIVGFAGQHEEGSLGMLFVLPQYRSRHVAAALETYMVNLSV
;
A
#
# COMPACT_ATOMS: atom_id res chain seq x y z
N MET A 1 1.81 -15.14 -4.58
CA MET A 1 0.42 -14.85 -4.96
C MET A 1 0.03 -15.74 -6.14
N ASN A 2 -1.13 -16.39 -6.07
CA ASN A 2 -1.68 -17.20 -7.17
C ASN A 2 -3.04 -16.65 -7.63
N PHE A 3 -3.28 -16.74 -8.93
CA PHE A 3 -4.55 -16.39 -9.56
C PHE A 3 -5.22 -17.66 -10.06
N HIS A 4 -6.48 -17.88 -9.68
CA HIS A 4 -7.29 -19.01 -10.16
C HIS A 4 -8.52 -18.47 -10.87
N ILE A 5 -8.67 -18.77 -12.15
CA ILE A 5 -9.73 -18.19 -12.99
C ILE A 5 -10.71 -19.30 -13.34
N LEU A 6 -11.89 -19.28 -12.72
CA LEU A 6 -12.97 -20.22 -12.99
C LEU A 6 -13.72 -19.74 -14.23
N THR A 7 -13.62 -20.48 -15.34
CA THR A 7 -14.12 -20.04 -16.66
C THR A 7 -14.61 -21.22 -17.49
N LEU A 8 -15.40 -20.92 -18.53
CA LEU A 8 -15.74 -21.88 -19.60
C LEU A 8 -14.71 -21.88 -20.75
N PHE A 9 -13.79 -20.91 -20.77
CA PHE A 9 -12.84 -20.66 -21.85
C PHE A 9 -11.39 -20.49 -21.32
N PRO A 10 -10.80 -21.52 -20.70
CA PRO A 10 -9.47 -21.43 -20.10
C PRO A 10 -8.37 -21.04 -21.09
N GLU A 11 -8.44 -21.51 -22.34
CA GLU A 11 -7.45 -21.18 -23.36
C GLU A 11 -7.38 -19.68 -23.66
N MET A 12 -8.52 -18.99 -23.71
CA MET A 12 -8.58 -17.54 -23.96
C MET A 12 -7.78 -16.77 -22.91
N VAL A 13 -8.01 -17.12 -21.65
CA VAL A 13 -7.38 -16.48 -20.49
C VAL A 13 -5.89 -16.79 -20.45
N MET A 14 -5.52 -18.07 -20.58
CA MET A 14 -4.12 -18.49 -20.52
C MET A 14 -3.30 -17.91 -21.68
N GLN A 15 -3.85 -17.85 -22.89
CA GLN A 15 -3.16 -17.24 -24.03
C GLN A 15 -2.93 -15.73 -23.83
N GLY A 16 -3.89 -15.01 -23.23
CA GLY A 16 -3.75 -13.59 -22.94
C GLY A 16 -2.69 -13.31 -21.87
N LEU A 17 -2.73 -14.07 -20.75
CA LEU A 17 -1.90 -13.79 -19.57
C LEU A 17 -0.49 -14.39 -19.63
N MET A 18 -0.23 -15.40 -20.46
CA MET A 18 1.09 -16.04 -20.55
C MET A 18 2.10 -15.29 -21.45
N THR A 19 1.78 -14.05 -21.83
CA THR A 19 2.66 -13.18 -22.63
C THR A 19 3.13 -11.96 -21.83
N SER A 20 4.03 -11.14 -22.41
CA SER A 20 4.49 -9.89 -21.80
C SER A 20 5.01 -10.03 -20.35
N ILE A 21 4.72 -9.07 -19.46
CA ILE A 21 5.17 -8.99 -18.07
C ILE A 21 4.61 -10.14 -17.24
N THR A 22 3.30 -10.39 -17.29
CA THR A 22 2.65 -11.47 -16.55
C THR A 22 3.24 -12.83 -16.92
N GLY A 23 3.45 -13.10 -18.21
CA GLY A 23 4.07 -14.34 -18.67
C GLY A 23 5.53 -14.49 -18.22
N ARG A 24 6.29 -13.40 -18.17
CA ARG A 24 7.65 -13.42 -17.58
C ARG A 24 7.62 -13.69 -16.08
N ALA A 25 6.69 -13.07 -15.36
CA ALA A 25 6.52 -13.25 -13.92
C ALA A 25 6.16 -14.70 -13.58
N VAL A 26 5.26 -15.33 -14.34
CA VAL A 26 4.95 -16.76 -14.20
C VAL A 26 6.19 -17.62 -14.45
N LYS A 27 6.93 -17.38 -15.55
CA LYS A 27 8.18 -18.13 -15.86
C LYS A 27 9.27 -17.98 -14.80
N GLN A 28 9.25 -16.88 -14.06
CA GLN A 28 10.17 -16.59 -12.96
C GLN A 28 9.62 -17.04 -11.59
N ASN A 29 8.47 -17.73 -11.55
CA ASN A 29 7.78 -18.17 -10.34
C ASN A 29 7.46 -17.03 -9.35
N LYS A 30 7.22 -15.81 -9.86
CA LYS A 30 6.83 -14.65 -9.04
C LYS A 30 5.32 -14.61 -8.76
N ILE A 31 4.54 -15.11 -9.71
CA ILE A 31 3.09 -15.30 -9.61
C ILE A 31 2.69 -16.65 -10.21
N GLY A 32 1.62 -17.24 -9.71
CA GLY A 32 0.95 -18.40 -10.34
C GLY A 32 -0.32 -17.97 -11.06
N ILE A 33 -0.62 -18.54 -12.22
CA ILE A 33 -1.89 -18.34 -12.93
C ILE A 33 -2.41 -19.70 -13.39
N GLU A 34 -3.62 -20.03 -12.95
CA GLU A 34 -4.34 -21.25 -13.31
C GLU A 34 -5.72 -20.89 -13.86
N ALA A 35 -6.10 -21.47 -14.99
CA ALA A 35 -7.46 -21.39 -15.51
C ALA A 35 -8.16 -22.74 -15.32
N VAL A 36 -9.26 -22.72 -14.57
CA VAL A 36 -10.03 -23.90 -14.18
C VAL A 36 -11.30 -23.94 -15.01
N ASN A 37 -11.46 -25.01 -15.78
CA ASN A 37 -12.61 -25.18 -16.65
C ASN A 37 -13.82 -25.69 -15.86
N ILE A 38 -14.84 -24.84 -15.70
CA ILE A 38 -16.06 -25.17 -14.95
C ILE A 38 -16.78 -26.40 -15.56
N ARG A 39 -16.61 -26.66 -16.86
CA ARG A 39 -17.21 -27.82 -17.56
C ARG A 39 -16.69 -29.17 -17.05
N ASP A 40 -15.55 -29.20 -16.39
CA ASP A 40 -14.98 -30.45 -15.86
C ASP A 40 -15.58 -30.86 -14.51
N TYR A 41 -16.40 -30.00 -13.91
CA TYR A 41 -17.01 -30.20 -12.59
C TYR A 41 -18.53 -30.39 -12.64
N THR A 42 -19.12 -30.41 -13.83
CA THR A 42 -20.55 -30.74 -13.95
C THR A 42 -20.80 -32.23 -13.75
N GLN A 43 -21.89 -32.54 -13.04
CA GLN A 43 -22.39 -33.90 -12.89
C GLN A 43 -23.21 -34.35 -14.12
N ASP A 44 -23.49 -33.45 -15.06
CA ASP A 44 -24.19 -33.76 -16.29
C ASP A 44 -23.29 -34.54 -17.28
N LYS A 45 -23.84 -35.63 -17.83
CA LYS A 45 -23.12 -36.54 -18.73
C LYS A 45 -22.69 -35.90 -20.05
N HIS A 46 -23.35 -34.82 -20.47
CA HIS A 46 -23.06 -34.09 -21.71
C HIS A 46 -22.22 -32.84 -21.48
N LYS A 47 -21.66 -32.66 -20.27
CA LYS A 47 -20.91 -31.48 -19.87
C LYS A 47 -21.70 -30.16 -19.97
N LYS A 48 -23.03 -30.23 -19.78
CA LYS A 48 -23.89 -29.03 -19.69
C LYS A 48 -23.62 -28.31 -18.37
N VAL A 49 -23.56 -26.98 -18.42
CA VAL A 49 -23.18 -26.11 -17.28
C VAL A 49 -24.16 -24.95 -17.05
N ASP A 50 -25.18 -24.89 -17.89
CA ASP A 50 -26.15 -23.80 -17.97
C ASP A 50 -27.56 -24.36 -18.07
N ASP A 51 -28.58 -23.62 -17.68
CA ASP A 51 -29.97 -24.01 -17.88
C ASP A 51 -30.90 -22.79 -18.03
N TYR A 52 -32.17 -23.04 -18.34
CA TYR A 52 -33.15 -21.96 -18.41
C TYR A 52 -33.39 -21.33 -17.03
N PRO A 53 -33.51 -19.99 -16.94
CA PRO A 53 -33.82 -19.32 -15.68
C PRO A 53 -35.25 -19.61 -15.22
N TYR A 54 -35.43 -19.82 -13.91
CA TYR A 54 -36.76 -19.79 -13.30
C TYR A 54 -37.39 -18.40 -13.46
N GLY A 55 -38.71 -18.35 -13.66
CA GLY A 55 -39.44 -17.10 -13.93
C GLY A 55 -39.57 -16.75 -15.42
N GLY A 56 -38.91 -17.52 -16.30
CA GLY A 56 -38.90 -17.27 -17.75
C GLY A 56 -37.94 -16.14 -18.13
N GLY A 57 -37.80 -15.91 -19.44
CA GLY A 57 -36.83 -14.96 -19.99
C GLY A 57 -36.11 -15.53 -21.21
N ALA A 58 -35.39 -14.69 -21.93
CA ALA A 58 -34.47 -15.12 -22.97
C ALA A 58 -33.09 -15.42 -22.34
N GLY A 59 -32.35 -16.36 -22.94
CA GLY A 59 -31.01 -16.71 -22.49
C GLY A 59 -30.94 -17.93 -21.57
N MET A 60 -29.71 -18.24 -21.14
CA MET A 60 -29.38 -19.34 -20.24
C MET A 60 -28.66 -18.76 -19.01
N LEU A 61 -28.66 -19.49 -17.90
CA LEU A 61 -27.96 -19.11 -16.67
C LEU A 61 -27.03 -20.25 -16.27
N MET A 62 -25.80 -19.93 -15.85
CA MET A 62 -24.88 -20.97 -15.34
C MET A 62 -25.44 -21.59 -14.05
N GLN A 63 -25.39 -22.93 -13.99
CA GLN A 63 -25.92 -23.71 -12.88
C GLN A 63 -25.01 -23.59 -11.63
N ALA A 64 -25.63 -23.59 -10.45
CA ALA A 64 -24.92 -23.52 -9.17
C ALA A 64 -23.92 -24.68 -8.95
N GLN A 65 -24.31 -25.92 -9.29
CA GLN A 65 -23.51 -27.12 -9.00
C GLN A 65 -22.10 -27.11 -9.63
N PRO A 66 -21.94 -26.98 -10.96
CA PRO A 66 -20.60 -27.04 -11.56
C PRO A 66 -19.71 -25.86 -11.11
N VAL A 67 -20.31 -24.69 -10.84
CA VAL A 67 -19.59 -23.52 -10.32
C VAL A 67 -19.08 -23.79 -8.91
N TYR A 68 -19.93 -24.32 -8.02
CA TYR A 68 -19.55 -24.62 -6.64
C TYR A 68 -18.45 -25.69 -6.58
N ASP A 69 -18.59 -26.77 -7.35
CA ASP A 69 -17.60 -27.86 -7.35
C ASP A 69 -16.27 -27.42 -7.97
N ALA A 70 -16.28 -26.58 -9.00
CA ALA A 70 -15.06 -25.96 -9.54
C ALA A 70 -14.38 -25.06 -8.49
N TYR A 71 -15.15 -24.24 -7.77
CA TYR A 71 -14.65 -23.42 -6.67
C TYR A 71 -14.02 -24.29 -5.57
N ARG A 72 -14.73 -25.32 -5.09
CA ARG A 72 -14.24 -26.25 -4.06
C ARG A 72 -12.93 -26.90 -4.47
N SER A 73 -12.80 -27.29 -5.73
CA SER A 73 -11.59 -27.92 -6.25
C SER A 73 -10.33 -27.07 -6.08
N VAL A 74 -10.47 -25.75 -6.06
CA VAL A 74 -9.39 -24.78 -5.82
C VAL A 74 -9.32 -24.44 -4.34
N ALA A 75 -10.45 -24.02 -3.77
CA ALA A 75 -10.52 -23.45 -2.43
C ALA A 75 -10.15 -24.43 -1.32
N ASP A 76 -10.35 -25.73 -1.52
CA ASP A 76 -10.03 -26.79 -0.56
C ASP A 76 -8.54 -27.17 -0.55
N GLN A 77 -7.77 -26.73 -1.54
CA GLN A 77 -6.32 -26.96 -1.58
C GLN A 77 -5.57 -26.10 -0.55
N PHE A 78 -6.21 -25.02 -0.09
CA PHE A 78 -5.58 -24.04 0.78
C PHE A 78 -5.92 -24.29 2.25
N PRO A 79 -4.99 -24.00 3.18
CA PRO A 79 -5.27 -24.09 4.60
C PRO A 79 -6.36 -23.09 5.00
N ALA A 80 -7.10 -23.39 6.07
CA ALA A 80 -8.26 -22.60 6.50
C ALA A 80 -7.93 -21.13 6.81
N ASN A 81 -6.67 -20.80 7.11
CA ASN A 81 -6.19 -19.46 7.40
C ASN A 81 -5.54 -18.73 6.21
N ALA A 82 -5.58 -19.31 4.99
CA ALA A 82 -5.07 -18.65 3.80
C ALA A 82 -5.85 -17.36 3.50
N LYS A 83 -5.15 -16.28 3.16
CA LYS A 83 -5.78 -15.02 2.74
C LYS A 83 -6.24 -15.16 1.30
N LYS A 84 -7.51 -15.54 1.13
CA LYS A 84 -8.13 -15.71 -0.20
C LYS A 84 -9.35 -14.81 -0.38
N ARG A 85 -9.57 -14.37 -1.62
CA ARG A 85 -10.76 -13.64 -2.06
C ARG A 85 -11.36 -14.31 -3.28
N VAL A 86 -12.68 -14.30 -3.38
CA VAL A 86 -13.44 -14.83 -4.50
C VAL A 86 -14.18 -13.67 -5.15
N VAL A 87 -13.70 -13.26 -6.31
CA VAL A 87 -14.18 -12.10 -7.06
C VAL A 87 -15.07 -12.58 -8.19
N TYR A 88 -16.36 -12.26 -8.11
CA TYR A 88 -17.25 -12.38 -9.26
C TYR A 88 -17.17 -11.12 -10.10
N VAL A 89 -16.76 -11.28 -11.37
CA VAL A 89 -16.69 -10.16 -12.31
C VAL A 89 -18.05 -9.94 -12.96
N THR A 90 -18.66 -8.79 -12.67
CA THR A 90 -20.05 -8.46 -13.05
C THR A 90 -20.24 -6.96 -13.20
N PRO A 91 -21.02 -6.48 -14.18
CA PRO A 91 -21.34 -5.05 -14.30
C PRO A 91 -22.13 -4.50 -13.09
N GLN A 92 -22.74 -5.38 -12.28
CA GLN A 92 -23.46 -5.01 -11.04
C GLN A 92 -22.51 -4.75 -9.85
N GLY A 93 -21.22 -5.11 -10.01
CA GLY A 93 -20.22 -4.98 -8.97
C GLY A 93 -19.74 -3.55 -8.77
N THR A 94 -18.96 -3.34 -7.71
CA THR A 94 -18.31 -2.04 -7.49
C THR A 94 -17.24 -1.83 -8.57
N PRO A 95 -17.12 -0.63 -9.17
CA PRO A 95 -16.10 -0.36 -10.16
C PRO A 95 -14.69 -0.62 -9.64
N PHE A 96 -13.90 -1.35 -10.42
CA PHE A 96 -12.52 -1.72 -10.11
C PHE A 96 -11.65 -0.47 -10.09
N THR A 97 -10.86 -0.33 -9.02
CA THR A 97 -9.98 0.82 -8.82
C THR A 97 -8.55 0.38 -8.54
N GLN A 98 -7.60 1.31 -8.70
CA GLN A 98 -6.21 1.05 -8.32
C GLN A 98 -6.07 0.67 -6.84
N GLN A 99 -6.96 1.15 -5.97
CA GLN A 99 -6.98 0.75 -4.57
C GLN A 99 -7.35 -0.72 -4.40
N MET A 100 -8.40 -1.18 -5.09
CA MET A 100 -8.78 -2.59 -5.07
C MET A 100 -7.64 -3.47 -5.59
N ALA A 101 -6.92 -3.03 -6.63
CA ALA A 101 -5.76 -3.76 -7.12
C ALA A 101 -4.67 -3.93 -6.03
N GLN A 102 -4.38 -2.87 -5.25
CA GLN A 102 -3.45 -2.93 -4.13
C GLN A 102 -3.95 -3.84 -3.01
N ASP A 103 -5.25 -3.83 -2.71
CA ASP A 103 -5.85 -4.66 -1.67
C ASP A 103 -5.85 -6.14 -2.06
N PHE A 104 -6.13 -6.45 -3.34
CA PHE A 104 -6.05 -7.80 -3.89
C PHE A 104 -4.61 -8.31 -3.96
N ALA A 105 -3.62 -7.45 -4.24
CA ALA A 105 -2.20 -7.84 -4.29
C ALA A 105 -1.64 -8.31 -2.93
N ARG A 106 -2.37 -8.08 -1.82
CA ARG A 106 -2.02 -8.56 -0.47
C ARG A 106 -2.56 -9.95 -0.14
N GLN A 107 -3.34 -10.55 -1.05
CA GLN A 107 -3.87 -11.90 -0.87
C GLN A 107 -2.84 -12.93 -1.30
N ASP A 108 -2.89 -14.10 -0.68
CA ASP A 108 -2.09 -15.24 -1.10
C ASP A 108 -2.67 -15.82 -2.41
N ASP A 109 -4.00 -15.91 -2.47
CA ASP A 109 -4.74 -16.50 -3.59
C ASP A 109 -5.95 -15.63 -3.98
N LEU A 110 -6.08 -15.33 -5.27
CA LEU A 110 -7.21 -14.58 -5.83
C LEU A 110 -7.98 -15.46 -6.82
N ILE A 111 -9.21 -15.81 -6.46
CA ILE A 111 -10.10 -16.60 -7.30
C ILE A 111 -11.01 -15.65 -8.07
N LEU A 112 -10.99 -15.71 -9.39
CA LEU A 112 -11.81 -14.91 -10.30
C LEU A 112 -12.86 -15.79 -10.96
N LEU A 113 -14.13 -15.52 -10.71
CA LEU A 113 -15.25 -16.26 -11.27
C LEU A 113 -15.79 -15.53 -12.51
N CYS A 114 -15.63 -16.13 -13.69
CA CYS A 114 -16.13 -15.59 -14.94
C CYS A 114 -17.57 -16.04 -15.20
N GLY A 115 -18.53 -15.11 -15.15
CA GLY A 115 -19.90 -15.36 -15.62
C GLY A 115 -19.98 -15.44 -17.14
N HIS A 116 -20.98 -16.18 -17.62
CA HIS A 116 -21.38 -16.31 -19.03
C HIS A 116 -22.90 -16.28 -19.14
N TYR A 117 -23.39 -16.19 -20.39
CA TYR A 117 -24.81 -16.13 -20.68
C TYR A 117 -25.46 -14.93 -19.95
N GLU A 118 -26.59 -15.12 -19.25
CA GLU A 118 -27.22 -14.08 -18.42
C GLU A 118 -26.55 -13.93 -17.04
N GLY A 119 -25.58 -14.79 -16.70
CA GLY A 119 -24.88 -14.80 -15.42
C GLY A 119 -24.85 -16.17 -14.76
N ILE A 120 -24.77 -16.16 -13.44
CA ILE A 120 -24.64 -17.34 -12.59
C ILE A 120 -25.82 -17.37 -11.61
N ASP A 121 -26.28 -18.56 -11.26
CA ASP A 121 -27.28 -18.75 -10.19
C ASP A 121 -26.88 -18.02 -8.89
N GLU A 122 -27.74 -17.13 -8.42
CA GLU A 122 -27.46 -16.24 -7.28
C GLU A 122 -27.07 -17.02 -6.02
N ARG A 123 -27.62 -18.22 -5.80
CA ARG A 123 -27.40 -19.00 -4.58
C ARG A 123 -25.95 -19.43 -4.41
N VAL A 124 -25.26 -19.76 -5.51
CA VAL A 124 -23.83 -20.08 -5.42
C VAL A 124 -23.01 -18.82 -5.20
N LEU A 125 -23.43 -17.67 -5.75
CA LEU A 125 -22.75 -16.40 -5.54
C LEU A 125 -22.81 -15.98 -4.06
N GLU A 126 -23.99 -16.03 -3.44
CA GLU A 126 -24.19 -15.76 -2.01
C GLU A 126 -23.35 -16.66 -1.09
N GLU A 127 -23.10 -17.90 -1.51
CA GLU A 127 -22.35 -18.90 -0.73
C GLU A 127 -20.83 -18.70 -0.81
N ILE A 128 -20.28 -18.29 -1.97
CA ILE A 128 -18.82 -18.35 -2.21
C ILE A 128 -18.17 -16.99 -2.50
N VAL A 129 -18.91 -16.00 -2.99
CA VAL A 129 -18.33 -14.74 -3.50
C VAL A 129 -18.09 -13.77 -2.36
N THR A 130 -16.86 -13.25 -2.29
CA THR A 130 -16.50 -12.20 -1.32
C THR A 130 -16.64 -10.81 -1.92
N ASP A 131 -16.50 -10.68 -3.24
CA ASP A 131 -16.45 -9.39 -3.93
C ASP A 131 -17.16 -9.45 -5.28
N TYR A 132 -18.06 -8.49 -5.51
CA TYR A 132 -18.67 -8.23 -6.81
C TYR A 132 -17.96 -7.05 -7.44
N VAL A 133 -17.29 -7.27 -8.58
CA VAL A 133 -16.41 -6.25 -9.19
C VAL A 133 -16.79 -6.01 -10.64
N SER A 134 -16.98 -4.73 -11.00
CA SER A 134 -17.18 -4.27 -12.38
C SER A 134 -15.89 -3.64 -12.92
N ILE A 135 -15.55 -3.85 -14.18
CA ILE A 135 -14.44 -3.12 -14.83
C ILE A 135 -14.90 -1.86 -15.59
N GLY A 136 -16.19 -1.51 -15.47
CA GLY A 136 -16.76 -0.27 -15.99
C GLY A 136 -18.22 -0.42 -16.42
N ASP A 137 -18.84 0.71 -16.76
CA ASP A 137 -20.27 0.81 -17.04
C ASP A 137 -20.60 0.39 -18.48
N TYR A 138 -20.35 -0.88 -18.80
CA TYR A 138 -20.63 -1.52 -20.08
C TYR A 138 -20.82 -3.04 -19.90
N VAL A 139 -21.36 -3.71 -20.92
CA VAL A 139 -21.64 -5.16 -20.88
C VAL A 139 -20.69 -5.90 -21.81
N LEU A 140 -20.12 -7.01 -21.31
CA LEU A 140 -19.30 -7.95 -22.08
C LEU A 140 -20.02 -9.29 -22.21
N THR A 141 -19.57 -10.13 -23.13
CA THR A 141 -20.15 -11.46 -23.37
C THR A 141 -19.80 -12.49 -22.29
N GLY A 142 -18.78 -12.19 -21.47
CA GLY A 142 -18.30 -13.05 -20.41
C GLY A 142 -17.24 -12.37 -19.55
N GLY A 143 -16.91 -12.99 -18.42
CA GLY A 143 -16.00 -12.44 -17.43
C GLY A 143 -14.51 -12.49 -17.80
N GLU A 144 -14.10 -13.23 -18.83
CA GLU A 144 -12.67 -13.54 -19.09
C GLU A 144 -11.81 -12.29 -19.29
N LEU A 145 -12.30 -11.33 -20.08
CA LEU A 145 -11.59 -10.06 -20.31
C LEU A 145 -11.44 -9.26 -19.02
N ALA A 146 -12.50 -9.20 -18.21
CA ALA A 146 -12.49 -8.51 -16.93
C ALA A 146 -11.51 -9.15 -15.94
N SER A 147 -11.52 -10.48 -15.86
CA SER A 147 -10.55 -11.24 -15.06
C SER A 147 -9.12 -10.98 -15.51
N MET A 148 -8.83 -10.97 -16.82
CA MET A 148 -7.49 -10.65 -17.31
C MET A 148 -7.04 -9.21 -16.98
N VAL A 149 -7.95 -8.23 -17.07
CA VAL A 149 -7.68 -6.84 -16.66
C VAL A 149 -7.31 -6.77 -15.18
N ILE A 150 -8.09 -7.45 -14.32
CA ILE A 150 -7.81 -7.49 -12.87
C ILE A 150 -6.47 -8.18 -12.61
N VAL A 151 -6.20 -9.34 -13.23
CA VAL A 151 -4.92 -10.05 -13.05
C VAL A 151 -3.75 -9.18 -13.47
N ASP A 152 -3.79 -8.51 -14.62
CA ASP A 152 -2.71 -7.64 -15.07
C ASP A 152 -2.45 -6.50 -14.09
N ALA A 153 -3.51 -5.79 -13.67
CA ALA A 153 -3.40 -4.67 -12.74
C ALA A 153 -2.85 -5.08 -11.36
N VAL A 154 -3.29 -6.23 -10.83
CA VAL A 154 -2.85 -6.77 -9.54
C VAL A 154 -1.43 -7.32 -9.63
N ALA A 155 -1.13 -8.11 -10.67
CA ALA A 155 0.16 -8.76 -10.85
C ALA A 155 1.32 -7.75 -10.89
N ARG A 156 1.11 -6.57 -11.49
CA ARG A 156 2.10 -5.47 -11.50
C ARG A 156 2.50 -4.97 -10.11
N LEU A 157 1.62 -5.14 -9.11
CA LEU A 157 1.84 -4.69 -7.73
C LEU A 157 2.46 -5.79 -6.85
N VAL A 158 2.54 -7.03 -7.35
CA VAL A 158 3.21 -8.12 -6.64
C VAL A 158 4.71 -7.84 -6.63
N PRO A 159 5.39 -7.95 -5.47
CA PRO A 159 6.83 -7.77 -5.37
C PRO A 159 7.60 -8.55 -6.45
N ASP A 160 8.68 -7.94 -6.92
CA ASP A 160 9.55 -8.46 -7.99
C ASP A 160 8.94 -8.58 -9.39
N VAL A 161 7.62 -8.40 -9.60
CA VAL A 161 7.05 -8.50 -10.96
C VAL A 161 7.53 -7.37 -11.87
N LEU A 162 7.62 -6.15 -11.33
CA LEU A 162 8.21 -4.99 -11.98
C LEU A 162 9.48 -4.54 -11.25
N ASN A 163 10.61 -4.51 -11.94
CA ASN A 163 11.92 -4.14 -11.36
C ASN A 163 12.10 -2.62 -11.12
N ASN A 164 11.04 -1.81 -11.25
CA ASN A 164 11.12 -0.35 -11.17
C ASN A 164 10.24 0.20 -10.05
N GLU A 165 10.72 0.12 -8.80
CA GLU A 165 10.04 0.69 -7.64
C GLU A 165 9.77 2.20 -7.79
N GLN A 166 10.64 2.93 -8.52
CA GLN A 166 10.44 4.35 -8.84
C GLN A 166 9.25 4.63 -9.77
N SER A 167 8.76 3.65 -10.53
CA SER A 167 7.61 3.83 -11.44
C SER A 167 6.32 4.05 -10.65
N ALA A 168 6.11 3.29 -9.58
CA ALA A 168 4.86 3.28 -8.82
C ALA A 168 4.53 4.64 -8.17
N GLU A 169 5.54 5.43 -7.77
CA GLU A 169 5.36 6.74 -7.14
C GLU A 169 4.99 7.87 -8.13
N THR A 170 5.12 7.62 -9.44
CA THR A 170 4.82 8.64 -10.47
C THR A 170 3.76 8.20 -11.47
N GLU A 171 3.14 7.03 -11.23
CA GLU A 171 2.08 6.48 -12.08
C GLU A 171 0.76 7.23 -11.95
N SER A 172 -0.08 7.09 -12.98
CA SER A 172 -1.45 7.63 -12.92
C SER A 172 -2.21 7.06 -11.71
N PHE A 173 -3.12 7.87 -11.16
CA PHE A 173 -3.89 7.64 -9.94
C PHE A 173 -3.09 7.76 -8.63
N HIS A 174 -1.76 7.77 -8.68
CA HIS A 174 -0.94 8.10 -7.51
C HIS A 174 -1.21 9.55 -7.06
N GLY A 175 -1.54 9.75 -5.78
CA GLY A 175 -1.92 11.06 -5.25
C GLY A 175 -3.13 11.70 -5.94
N ASN A 176 -4.02 10.91 -6.56
CA ASN A 176 -5.18 11.37 -7.33
C ASN A 176 -4.83 12.19 -8.59
N LEU A 177 -3.69 11.95 -9.22
CA LEU A 177 -3.26 12.65 -10.45
C LEU A 177 -3.04 11.68 -11.61
N LEU A 178 -3.27 12.15 -12.82
CA LEU A 178 -2.80 11.50 -14.04
C LEU A 178 -1.32 11.79 -14.27
N GLU A 179 -0.64 10.89 -14.96
CA GLU A 179 0.75 11.09 -15.39
C GLU A 179 0.94 12.31 -16.29
N TYR A 180 2.12 12.91 -16.17
CA TYR A 180 2.61 13.98 -17.03
C TYR A 180 2.88 13.50 -18.47
N PRO A 181 3.04 14.40 -19.45
CA PRO A 181 3.36 13.99 -20.82
C PRO A 181 4.73 13.34 -20.88
N GLN A 182 4.79 12.16 -21.50
CA GLN A 182 6.04 11.46 -21.79
C GLN A 182 6.52 11.83 -23.20
N TYR A 183 7.83 11.98 -23.35
CA TYR A 183 8.48 12.24 -24.62
C TYR A 183 9.63 11.25 -24.81
N SER A 184 9.85 10.86 -26.06
CA SER A 184 10.99 10.03 -26.46
C SER A 184 11.64 10.63 -27.69
N ARG A 185 12.79 10.08 -28.08
CA ARG A 185 13.51 10.50 -29.28
C ARG A 185 12.65 10.28 -30.54
N PRO A 186 12.79 11.13 -31.57
CA PRO A 186 13.72 12.27 -31.70
C PRO A 186 13.26 13.55 -30.96
N GLU A 187 14.17 14.52 -30.79
CA GLU A 187 13.89 15.80 -30.09
C GLU A 187 12.83 16.66 -30.78
N VAL A 188 12.77 16.63 -32.12
CA VAL A 188 11.74 17.33 -32.90
C VAL A 188 11.06 16.32 -33.81
N TRP A 189 9.74 16.23 -33.72
CA TRP A 189 8.92 15.41 -34.60
C TRP A 189 7.77 16.25 -35.18
N HIS A 190 7.73 16.42 -36.51
CA HIS A 190 6.77 17.29 -37.19
C HIS A 190 6.69 18.71 -36.59
N GLU A 191 7.83 19.39 -36.47
CA GLU A 191 7.95 20.74 -35.89
C GLU A 191 7.52 20.86 -34.41
N LYS A 192 7.23 19.72 -33.74
CA LYS A 192 6.94 19.67 -32.31
C LYS A 192 8.20 19.26 -31.56
N ALA A 193 8.80 20.23 -30.89
CA ALA A 193 9.97 20.01 -30.04
C ALA A 193 9.57 19.42 -28.68
N VAL A 194 10.44 18.59 -28.12
CA VAL A 194 10.40 18.19 -26.71
C VAL A 194 10.58 19.44 -25.83
N PRO A 195 9.83 19.60 -24.72
CA PRO A 195 10.01 20.72 -23.81
C PRO A 195 11.46 20.87 -23.34
N GLU A 196 12.04 22.08 -23.48
CA GLU A 196 13.45 22.35 -23.17
C GLU A 196 13.85 21.95 -21.74
N VAL A 197 12.94 22.08 -20.77
CA VAL A 197 13.18 21.66 -19.39
C VAL A 197 13.55 20.17 -19.27
N LEU A 198 12.99 19.31 -20.12
CA LEU A 198 13.30 17.88 -20.16
C LEU A 198 14.68 17.59 -20.76
N LEU A 199 15.22 18.52 -21.55
CA LEU A 199 16.55 18.45 -22.14
C LEU A 199 17.63 19.06 -21.23
N SER A 200 17.23 19.79 -20.18
CA SER A 200 18.14 20.57 -19.33
C SER A 200 19.01 19.75 -18.38
N GLY A 201 18.69 18.48 -18.14
CA GLY A 201 19.34 17.62 -17.13
C GLY A 201 19.11 18.04 -15.67
N ASN A 202 18.37 19.13 -15.41
CA ASN A 202 18.11 19.62 -14.07
C ASN A 202 16.92 18.87 -13.43
N GLN A 203 17.23 17.82 -12.66
CA GLN A 203 16.23 16.93 -12.07
C GLN A 203 15.15 17.68 -11.27
N LYS A 204 15.53 18.66 -10.46
CA LYS A 204 14.57 19.46 -9.67
C LYS A 204 13.58 20.23 -10.56
N LYS A 205 14.06 20.84 -11.65
CA LYS A 205 13.19 21.54 -12.61
C LYS A 205 12.31 20.56 -13.37
N ILE A 206 12.86 19.40 -13.74
CA ILE A 206 12.13 18.33 -14.43
C ILE A 206 11.00 17.80 -13.54
N GLU A 207 11.28 17.46 -12.29
CA GLU A 207 10.28 17.00 -11.31
C GLU A 207 9.18 18.05 -11.09
N SER A 208 9.56 19.32 -10.93
CA SER A 208 8.59 20.42 -10.79
C SER A 208 7.68 20.52 -12.02
N TRP A 209 8.26 20.47 -13.22
CA TRP A 209 7.50 20.53 -14.47
C TRP A 209 6.59 19.30 -14.62
N ARG A 210 7.09 18.10 -14.33
CA ARG A 210 6.30 16.86 -14.34
C ARG A 210 5.10 16.99 -13.42
N ARG A 211 5.32 17.47 -12.19
CA ARG A 211 4.25 17.66 -11.21
C ARG A 211 3.21 18.67 -11.68
N GLU A 212 3.65 19.80 -12.24
CA GLU A 212 2.76 20.84 -12.78
C GLU A 212 1.91 20.30 -13.93
N GLN A 213 2.52 19.59 -14.88
CA GLN A 213 1.81 19.01 -16.02
C GLN A 213 0.83 17.91 -15.62
N ALA A 214 1.17 17.09 -14.61
CA ALA A 214 0.26 16.11 -14.04
C ALA A 214 -1.00 16.79 -13.47
N VAL A 215 -0.83 17.91 -12.74
CA VAL A 215 -1.96 18.69 -12.19
C VAL A 215 -2.82 19.28 -13.30
N ILE A 216 -2.21 19.95 -14.28
CA ILE A 216 -2.92 20.56 -15.41
C ILE A 216 -3.74 19.50 -16.14
N ARG A 217 -3.11 18.40 -16.53
CA ARG A 217 -3.76 17.31 -17.26
C ARG A 217 -4.90 16.67 -16.47
N THR A 218 -4.71 16.47 -15.16
CA THR A 218 -5.75 15.90 -14.30
C THR A 218 -6.95 16.84 -14.24
N ARG A 219 -6.71 18.14 -14.03
CA ARG A 219 -7.76 19.16 -14.02
C ARG A 219 -8.56 19.20 -15.33
N GLU A 220 -7.89 19.05 -16.46
CA GLU A 220 -8.51 19.08 -17.78
C GLU A 220 -9.28 17.80 -18.13
N ARG A 221 -8.72 16.62 -17.81
CA ARG A 221 -9.23 15.33 -18.30
C ARG A 221 -10.02 14.52 -17.28
N ARG A 222 -9.74 14.71 -15.99
CA ARG A 222 -10.33 13.98 -14.87
C ARG A 222 -10.60 14.95 -13.71
N PRO A 223 -11.52 15.91 -13.89
CA PRO A 223 -11.86 16.89 -12.86
C PRO A 223 -12.31 16.24 -11.54
N ASP A 224 -12.89 15.04 -11.61
CA ASP A 224 -13.25 14.22 -10.45
C ASP A 224 -12.02 13.77 -9.61
N LEU A 225 -10.90 13.44 -10.26
CA LEU A 225 -9.64 13.14 -9.57
C LEU A 225 -8.99 14.42 -9.04
N TYR A 226 -9.04 15.50 -9.84
CA TYR A 226 -8.52 16.80 -9.43
C TYR A 226 -9.20 17.32 -8.16
N GLU A 227 -10.52 17.15 -8.01
CA GLU A 227 -11.24 17.55 -6.80
C GLU A 227 -10.72 16.82 -5.56
N LYS A 228 -10.52 15.49 -5.65
CA LYS A 228 -9.92 14.69 -4.56
C LYS A 228 -8.52 15.17 -4.22
N TYR A 229 -7.71 15.43 -5.24
CA TYR A 229 -6.37 16.00 -5.10
C TYR A 229 -6.39 17.37 -4.40
N ASP A 230 -7.29 18.27 -4.83
CA ASP A 230 -7.40 19.63 -4.30
C ASP A 230 -7.83 19.63 -2.83
N ARG A 231 -8.79 18.78 -2.46
CA ARG A 231 -9.19 18.59 -1.05
C ARG A 231 -8.01 18.16 -0.17
N LEU A 232 -7.17 17.25 -0.64
CA LEU A 232 -5.93 16.88 0.07
C LEU A 232 -4.96 18.06 0.17
N GLN A 233 -4.84 18.91 -0.86
CA GLN A 233 -4.01 20.11 -0.77
C GLN A 233 -4.56 21.13 0.24
N GLN A 234 -5.89 21.26 0.35
CA GLN A 234 -6.53 22.07 1.38
C GLN A 234 -6.22 21.51 2.78
N CYS A 235 -6.27 20.19 2.96
CA CYS A 235 -5.81 19.55 4.20
C CYS A 235 -4.36 19.92 4.51
N VAL A 236 -3.43 19.85 3.54
CA VAL A 236 -2.04 20.25 3.74
C VAL A 236 -1.93 21.71 4.21
N GLN A 237 -2.68 22.64 3.61
CA GLN A 237 -2.69 24.05 4.04
C GLN A 237 -3.14 24.20 5.50
N ILE A 238 -4.14 23.43 5.92
CA ILE A 238 -4.62 23.41 7.30
C ILE A 238 -3.55 22.82 8.23
N LEU A 239 -3.00 21.64 7.90
CA LEU A 239 -2.00 20.92 8.70
C LEU A 239 -0.72 21.75 8.90
N MET A 240 -0.33 22.54 7.90
CA MET A 240 0.83 23.43 7.95
C MET A 240 0.75 24.50 9.04
N LYS A 241 -0.45 24.84 9.55
CA LYS A 241 -0.61 25.76 10.70
C LYS A 241 0.13 25.26 11.95
N GLN A 242 0.21 23.94 12.11
CA GLN A 242 1.02 23.27 13.13
C GLN A 242 1.92 22.22 12.47
N LYS A 243 2.73 22.66 11.51
CA LYS A 243 3.57 21.81 10.65
C LYS A 243 4.35 20.72 11.40
N LEU A 244 4.92 21.04 12.57
CA LEU A 244 5.73 20.08 13.32
C LEU A 244 4.88 18.98 13.96
N LEU A 245 3.63 19.27 14.33
CA LEU A 245 2.72 18.28 14.88
C LEU A 245 2.20 17.33 13.80
N HIS A 246 2.00 17.84 12.57
CA HIS A 246 1.34 17.10 11.49
C HIS A 246 2.28 16.70 10.34
N MET A 247 3.58 16.62 10.59
CA MET A 247 4.55 16.37 9.52
C MET A 247 4.32 15.02 8.86
N ASP A 248 3.97 14.00 9.64
CA ASP A 248 3.61 12.66 9.20
C ASP A 248 2.39 12.65 8.27
N MET A 249 1.31 13.36 8.63
CA MET A 249 0.11 13.50 7.81
C MET A 249 0.41 14.25 6.51
N ILE A 250 1.21 15.32 6.58
CA ILE A 250 1.66 16.08 5.39
C ILE A 250 2.48 15.19 4.47
N GLU A 251 3.40 14.40 5.02
CA GLU A 251 4.24 13.49 4.27
C GLU A 251 3.44 12.35 3.65
N LEU A 252 2.43 11.83 4.36
CA LEU A 252 1.50 10.84 3.84
C LEU A 252 0.79 11.35 2.57
N ILE A 253 0.33 12.60 2.58
CA ILE A 253 -0.30 13.25 1.41
C ILE A 253 0.72 13.44 0.28
N ARG A 254 1.92 13.93 0.60
CA ARG A 254 2.97 14.21 -0.39
C ARG A 254 3.46 12.96 -1.10
N ARG A 255 3.55 11.85 -0.37
CA ARG A 255 3.87 10.52 -0.91
C ARG A 255 2.72 9.89 -1.67
N GLY A 256 1.59 10.57 -1.88
CA GLY A 256 0.45 10.03 -2.62
C GLY A 256 -0.24 8.82 -1.98
N ARG A 257 0.07 8.53 -0.70
CA ARG A 257 -0.46 7.38 0.06
C ARG A 257 -1.71 7.71 0.87
N ALA A 258 -2.04 8.99 1.02
CA ALA A 258 -3.20 9.42 1.79
C ALA A 258 -4.50 9.28 0.99
N ARG A 259 -5.49 8.60 1.60
CA ARG A 259 -6.90 8.80 1.27
C ARG A 259 -7.54 9.67 2.32
N LEU A 260 -8.22 10.73 1.88
CA LEU A 260 -9.04 11.54 2.77
C LEU A 260 -10.32 10.77 3.11
N VAL A 261 -10.49 10.42 4.38
CA VAL A 261 -11.67 9.71 4.89
C VAL A 261 -12.69 10.72 5.38
N TYR A 262 -12.25 11.68 6.20
CA TYR A 262 -13.13 12.69 6.79
C TYR A 262 -12.45 14.05 6.82
N GLN A 263 -13.22 15.10 6.56
CA GLN A 263 -12.79 16.48 6.68
C GLN A 263 -13.98 17.36 7.03
N GLN A 264 -13.98 17.95 8.21
CA GLN A 264 -15.00 18.93 8.62
C GLN A 264 -14.43 19.84 9.70
N GLU A 265 -14.65 21.16 9.60
CA GLU A 265 -14.39 22.11 10.69
C GLU A 265 -12.99 21.98 11.34
N GLY A 266 -11.94 21.74 10.53
CA GLY A 266 -10.57 21.58 11.04
C GLY A 266 -10.26 20.23 11.72
N GLU A 267 -11.18 19.27 11.66
CA GLU A 267 -10.94 17.84 11.87
C GLU A 267 -10.61 17.17 10.53
N ILE A 268 -9.56 16.34 10.54
CA ILE A 268 -9.07 15.61 9.37
C ILE A 268 -8.80 14.17 9.81
N LEU A 269 -9.35 13.22 9.05
CA LEU A 269 -9.01 11.80 9.12
C LEU A 269 -8.45 11.36 7.76
N LEU A 270 -7.20 10.95 7.76
CA LEU A 270 -6.55 10.32 6.61
C LEU A 270 -6.42 8.82 6.85
N LYS A 271 -6.45 8.01 5.80
CA LYS A 271 -6.01 6.62 5.83
C LYS A 271 -4.75 6.50 5.00
N ASP A 272 -3.72 5.89 5.55
CA ASP A 272 -2.59 5.41 4.77
C ASP A 272 -3.03 4.18 3.98
N MET A 273 -3.08 4.29 2.66
CA MET A 273 -3.55 3.21 1.80
C MET A 273 -2.59 2.02 1.77
N VAL A 274 -1.34 2.19 2.19
CA VAL A 274 -0.36 1.10 2.27
C VAL A 274 -0.53 0.31 3.57
N THR A 275 -0.49 0.98 4.73
CA THR A 275 -0.55 0.30 6.03
C THR A 275 -1.98 0.05 6.53
N GLY A 276 -2.96 0.79 6.01
CA GLY A 276 -4.33 0.80 6.50
C GLY A 276 -4.54 1.61 7.78
N ILE A 277 -3.48 2.21 8.34
CA ILE A 277 -3.52 3.01 9.57
C ILE A 277 -4.22 4.34 9.29
N TYR A 278 -5.06 4.77 10.22
CA TYR A 278 -5.75 6.06 10.17
C TYR A 278 -4.94 7.13 10.92
N PHE A 279 -4.90 8.35 10.39
CA PHE A 279 -4.26 9.50 11.02
C PHE A 279 -5.31 10.57 11.27
N HIS A 280 -5.55 10.87 12.54
CA HIS A 280 -6.56 11.79 13.01
C HIS A 280 -5.90 13.05 13.59
N THR A 281 -6.45 14.21 13.22
CA THR A 281 -6.18 15.47 13.91
C THR A 281 -7.44 16.31 13.98
N ARG A 282 -7.60 17.04 15.08
CA ARG A 282 -8.64 18.03 15.30
C ARG A 282 -8.03 19.31 15.87
N MET A 283 -8.03 20.38 15.08
CA MET A 283 -7.45 21.68 15.46
C MET A 283 -8.42 22.60 16.21
N MET A 284 -9.67 22.20 16.40
CA MET A 284 -10.65 22.97 17.16
C MET A 284 -10.82 22.41 18.58
N PRO A 285 -10.88 23.27 19.62
CA PRO A 285 -11.26 22.84 20.96
C PRO A 285 -12.64 22.17 20.93
N LEU A 286 -12.80 21.10 21.70
CA LEU A 286 -14.11 20.52 21.95
C LEU A 286 -14.88 21.45 22.90
N ALA A 287 -15.87 22.17 22.37
CA ALA A 287 -16.84 22.87 23.21
C ALA A 287 -17.85 21.90 23.83
N ASP A 288 -18.27 20.86 23.08
CA ASP A 288 -19.08 19.73 23.54
C ASP A 288 -18.72 18.48 22.72
N LEU A 289 -18.52 17.35 23.39
CA LEU A 289 -18.25 16.03 22.80
C LEU A 289 -19.51 15.33 22.28
N LYS A 290 -20.69 15.85 22.62
CA LYS A 290 -21.97 15.31 22.16
C LYS A 290 -22.19 15.47 20.65
N ASP A 291 -21.51 16.42 20.01
CA ASP A 291 -21.64 16.72 18.58
C ASP A 291 -20.48 16.14 17.74
N TRP A 292 -19.72 15.17 18.25
CA TRP A 292 -18.66 14.54 17.47
C TRP A 292 -19.23 13.59 16.41
N LYS A 293 -19.22 14.04 15.15
CA LYS A 293 -19.87 13.38 14.00
C LYS A 293 -19.05 12.26 13.36
N LEU A 294 -17.76 12.14 13.68
CA LEU A 294 -16.90 11.15 13.02
C LEU A 294 -17.41 9.70 13.19
N PRO A 295 -17.84 9.24 14.38
CA PRO A 295 -18.34 7.87 14.54
C PRO A 295 -19.56 7.56 13.67
N GLU A 296 -20.48 8.52 13.54
CA GLU A 296 -21.68 8.41 12.71
C GLU A 296 -21.30 8.35 11.23
N TYR A 297 -20.39 9.24 10.79
CA TYR A 297 -19.86 9.24 9.44
C TYR A 297 -19.20 7.91 9.07
N LEU A 298 -18.35 7.36 9.95
CA LEU A 298 -17.67 6.08 9.72
C LEU A 298 -18.69 4.95 9.54
N LYS A 299 -19.73 4.92 10.38
CA LYS A 299 -20.79 3.90 10.29
C LYS A 299 -21.59 4.03 8.98
N GLU A 300 -21.97 5.24 8.59
CA GLU A 300 -22.72 5.49 7.35
C GLU A 300 -21.93 5.11 6.09
N HIS A 301 -20.60 5.22 6.14
CA HIS A 301 -19.71 4.93 5.01
C HIS A 301 -19.07 3.54 5.10
N GLY A 302 -19.46 2.70 6.08
CA GLY A 302 -18.90 1.35 6.26
C GLY A 302 -17.40 1.32 6.57
N GLU A 303 -16.86 2.40 7.13
CA GLU A 303 -15.44 2.51 7.49
C GLU A 303 -15.19 1.86 8.86
N SER A 304 -14.33 0.85 8.90
CA SER A 304 -13.88 0.21 10.13
C SER A 304 -12.42 0.56 10.40
N ILE A 305 -12.16 1.14 11.57
CA ILE A 305 -10.82 1.55 12.01
C ILE A 305 -10.25 0.44 12.90
N SER A 306 -9.18 -0.20 12.44
CA SER A 306 -8.42 -1.17 13.24
C SER A 306 -7.27 -0.53 14.03
N CYS A 307 -6.69 0.54 13.50
CA CYS A 307 -5.56 1.25 14.10
C CYS A 307 -5.61 2.73 13.71
N MET A 308 -5.30 3.62 14.66
CA MET A 308 -5.31 5.05 14.44
C MET A 308 -4.25 5.78 15.28
N VAL A 309 -3.62 6.78 14.68
CA VAL A 309 -2.77 7.79 15.35
C VAL A 309 -3.59 9.05 15.54
N THR A 310 -3.64 9.60 16.77
CA THR A 310 -4.29 10.88 17.06
C THR A 310 -3.28 11.91 17.53
N HIS A 311 -3.38 13.14 17.04
CA HIS A 311 -2.43 14.23 17.32
C HIS A 311 -2.83 15.12 18.49
N GLN A 312 -3.95 14.80 19.16
CA GLN A 312 -4.42 15.52 20.33
C GLN A 312 -4.67 14.56 21.48
N GLU A 313 -3.98 14.82 22.60
CA GLU A 313 -4.08 14.04 23.82
C GLU A 313 -5.51 14.03 24.38
N ASN A 314 -6.22 15.17 24.33
CA ASN A 314 -7.60 15.27 24.79
C ASN A 314 -8.62 14.49 23.93
N MET A 315 -8.21 13.93 22.79
CA MET A 315 -9.06 13.07 21.97
C MET A 315 -8.92 11.59 22.33
N VAL A 316 -7.89 11.19 23.09
CA VAL A 316 -7.61 9.78 23.39
C VAL A 316 -8.80 9.11 24.08
N ASP A 317 -9.24 9.63 25.23
CA ASP A 317 -10.37 9.06 25.99
C ASP A 317 -11.66 9.01 25.17
N VAL A 318 -11.87 10.02 24.33
CA VAL A 318 -13.04 10.16 23.45
C VAL A 318 -13.06 9.05 22.42
N ILE A 319 -11.94 8.89 21.71
CA ILE A 319 -11.72 7.88 20.69
C ILE A 319 -11.89 6.48 21.29
N GLN A 320 -11.30 6.22 22.47
CA GLN A 320 -11.44 4.93 23.14
C GLN A 320 -12.91 4.62 23.46
N THR A 321 -13.62 5.60 24.02
CA THR A 321 -15.01 5.40 24.46
C THR A 321 -15.97 5.24 23.27
N LYS A 322 -15.79 6.03 22.22
CA LYS A 322 -16.77 6.17 21.13
C LYS A 322 -16.46 5.28 19.92
N LEU A 323 -15.19 4.97 19.67
CA LEU A 323 -14.76 4.08 18.58
C LEU A 323 -14.34 2.68 19.08
N GLY A 324 -14.28 2.46 20.40
CA GLY A 324 -13.96 1.16 20.98
C GLY A 324 -12.50 0.75 20.79
N LEU A 325 -11.59 1.72 20.60
CA LEU A 325 -10.16 1.47 20.42
C LEU A 325 -9.43 1.45 21.78
N SER A 326 -8.28 0.78 21.84
CA SER A 326 -7.37 0.83 22.99
C SER A 326 -6.09 1.58 22.65
N VAL A 327 -5.51 2.28 23.64
CA VAL A 327 -4.18 2.89 23.48
C VAL A 327 -3.14 1.79 23.46
N SER A 328 -2.30 1.79 22.42
CA SER A 328 -1.17 0.87 22.28
C SER A 328 0.11 1.52 22.80
N GLU A 329 0.45 2.71 22.29
CA GLU A 329 1.72 3.38 22.55
C GLU A 329 1.61 4.90 22.35
N GLU A 330 2.53 5.65 22.98
CA GLU A 330 2.73 7.08 22.75
C GLU A 330 3.83 7.29 21.71
N CYS A 331 3.53 8.07 20.67
CA CYS A 331 4.48 8.40 19.61
C CYS A 331 5.14 9.76 19.87
N TRP A 332 6.46 9.84 19.71
CA TRP A 332 7.22 11.08 19.89
C TRP A 332 7.85 11.51 18.56
N GLN A 333 7.64 12.76 18.17
CA GLN A 333 8.32 13.36 17.03
C GLN A 333 9.41 14.33 17.49
N VAL A 334 10.64 14.08 17.04
CA VAL A 334 11.80 14.92 17.35
C VAL A 334 12.24 15.66 16.09
N VAL A 335 12.50 16.96 16.22
CA VAL A 335 12.87 17.84 15.11
C VAL A 335 14.23 18.45 15.39
N TYR A 336 15.13 18.40 14.41
CA TYR A 336 16.47 18.95 14.49
C TYR A 336 16.78 19.77 13.23
N THR A 337 17.72 20.70 13.34
CA THR A 337 18.11 21.54 12.19
C THR A 337 19.24 20.88 11.41
N LYS A 338 19.19 20.96 10.07
CA LYS A 338 20.29 20.52 9.19
C LYS A 338 21.54 21.41 9.24
N ARG A 339 21.67 22.30 10.22
CA ARG A 339 22.79 23.25 10.32
C ARG A 339 23.65 23.00 11.55
N GLU A 340 23.07 22.46 12.61
CA GLU A 340 23.74 22.26 13.88
C GLU A 340 23.71 20.78 14.24
N LYS A 341 24.89 20.19 14.44
CA LYS A 341 24.98 18.83 14.96
C LYS A 341 24.46 18.80 16.39
N MET A 342 23.58 17.84 16.68
CA MET A 342 23.11 17.58 18.02
C MET A 342 24.23 16.98 18.88
N PRO A 343 24.36 17.36 20.17
CA PRO A 343 25.32 16.73 21.06
C PRO A 343 24.93 15.27 21.31
N VAL A 344 25.77 14.33 20.86
CA VAL A 344 25.50 12.90 21.06
C VAL A 344 25.69 12.57 22.55
N ARG A 345 24.57 12.40 23.28
CA ARG A 345 24.58 12.02 24.71
C ARG A 345 25.34 10.70 24.89
N GLY A 346 26.14 10.59 25.95
CA GLY A 346 27.03 9.44 26.18
C GLY A 346 28.41 9.66 25.57
N LEU A 347 28.48 9.81 24.24
CA LEU A 347 29.75 10.09 23.55
C LEU A 347 30.34 11.46 23.90
N TYR A 348 29.53 12.50 24.05
CA TYR A 348 29.97 13.89 24.32
C TYR A 348 29.20 14.51 25.50
N GLY A 349 29.89 15.32 26.30
CA GLY A 349 29.29 16.13 27.36
C GLY A 349 28.45 17.31 26.82
N PRO A 350 27.73 18.05 27.69
CA PRO A 350 26.91 19.20 27.31
C PRO A 350 27.65 20.29 26.51
N ASN A 351 28.97 20.30 26.63
CA ASN A 351 29.95 21.21 26.04
C ASN A 351 30.62 20.63 24.77
N GLY A 352 30.13 19.50 24.24
CA GLY A 352 30.64 18.88 23.01
C GLY A 352 31.99 18.16 23.16
N ILE A 353 32.52 18.05 24.37
CA ILE A 353 33.78 17.36 24.67
C ILE A 353 33.49 15.88 24.91
N ARG A 354 34.24 14.99 24.25
CA ARG A 354 34.05 13.54 24.35
C ARG A 354 34.22 13.10 25.81
N LYS A 355 33.24 12.36 26.36
CA LYS A 355 33.38 11.74 27.68
C LYS A 355 34.11 10.40 27.53
N GLU A 356 34.99 10.08 28.48
CA GLU A 356 35.66 8.78 28.58
C GLU A 356 34.74 7.72 29.20
N ASP A 357 33.48 7.64 28.76
CA ASP A 357 32.57 6.59 29.25
C ASP A 357 32.78 5.25 28.52
N GLY A 358 33.62 5.25 27.47
CA GLY A 358 33.99 4.06 26.70
C GLY A 358 33.00 3.69 25.60
N LEU A 359 31.94 4.48 25.38
CA LEU A 359 30.98 4.26 24.31
C LEU A 359 31.60 4.64 22.95
N CYS A 360 31.41 3.80 21.94
CA CYS A 360 31.78 4.06 20.55
C CYS A 360 30.62 3.67 19.62
N ILE A 361 30.34 4.49 18.62
CA ILE A 361 29.38 4.15 17.55
C ILE A 361 30.16 4.00 16.26
N ARG A 362 29.99 2.85 15.58
CA ARG A 362 30.64 2.53 14.31
C ARG A 362 29.67 1.81 13.37
N LEU A 363 29.96 1.86 12.08
CA LEU A 363 29.22 1.12 11.07
C LEU A 363 29.28 -0.38 11.38
N LEU A 364 28.17 -1.10 11.20
CA LEU A 364 28.19 -2.56 11.26
C LEU A 364 28.66 -3.13 9.93
N ASP A 365 29.33 -4.27 10.01
CA ASP A 365 29.76 -5.07 8.87
C ASP A 365 29.20 -6.49 8.97
N GLU A 366 29.62 -7.37 8.06
CA GLU A 366 29.15 -8.74 7.97
C GLU A 366 29.38 -9.55 9.27
N THR A 367 30.38 -9.20 10.07
CA THR A 367 30.70 -9.90 11.32
C THR A 367 29.66 -9.65 12.43
N SER A 368 28.90 -8.58 12.33
CA SER A 368 27.88 -8.18 13.32
C SER A 368 26.45 -8.54 12.89
N GLN A 369 26.27 -9.18 11.72
CA GLN A 369 24.94 -9.46 11.15
C GLN A 369 24.09 -10.35 12.05
N GLU A 370 24.67 -11.41 12.61
CA GLU A 370 23.91 -12.36 13.46
C GLU A 370 23.32 -11.67 14.70
N PHE A 371 24.07 -10.76 15.32
CA PHE A 371 23.58 -9.99 16.47
C PHE A 371 22.36 -9.14 16.11
N VAL A 372 22.35 -8.51 14.92
CA VAL A 372 21.22 -7.68 14.50
C VAL A 372 20.02 -8.56 14.13
N VAL A 373 20.24 -9.67 13.42
CA VAL A 373 19.17 -10.61 13.03
C VAL A 373 18.51 -11.24 14.26
N GLU A 374 19.27 -11.58 15.29
CA GLU A 374 18.75 -12.16 16.55
C GLU A 374 17.86 -11.18 17.33
N HIS A 375 18.15 -9.88 17.25
CA HIS A 375 17.49 -8.85 18.06
C HIS A 375 16.55 -7.92 17.25
N TYR A 376 16.42 -8.15 15.94
CA TYR A 376 15.51 -7.44 15.06
C TYR A 376 14.82 -8.43 14.13
N GLU A 377 13.71 -8.99 14.63
CA GLU A 377 12.95 -10.00 13.93
C GLU A 377 12.30 -9.40 12.69
N THR A 378 12.65 -9.96 11.53
CA THR A 378 12.11 -9.62 10.23
C THR A 378 11.51 -10.90 9.66
N GLY A 379 10.29 -10.82 9.12
CA GLY A 379 9.54 -11.99 8.64
C GLY A 379 10.17 -12.76 7.47
N ASP A 380 11.39 -12.41 7.07
CA ASP A 380 12.14 -12.93 5.93
C ASP A 380 13.43 -13.69 6.33
N GLY A 381 13.57 -14.05 7.60
CA GLY A 381 14.76 -14.75 8.10
C GLY A 381 16.03 -13.88 8.12
N GLY A 382 15.88 -12.55 8.20
CA GLY A 382 16.97 -11.60 8.32
C GLY A 382 17.55 -11.14 6.99
N ALA A 383 16.94 -11.47 5.85
CA ALA A 383 17.43 -11.05 4.53
C ALA A 383 17.46 -9.52 4.41
N TYR A 384 16.41 -8.85 4.88
CA TYR A 384 16.29 -7.40 4.96
C TYR A 384 17.44 -6.79 5.76
N VAL A 385 17.68 -7.30 6.97
CA VAL A 385 18.75 -6.81 7.85
C VAL A 385 20.12 -6.93 7.18
N ARG A 386 20.41 -8.08 6.56
CA ARG A 386 21.68 -8.31 5.85
C ARG A 386 21.86 -7.33 4.70
N SER A 387 20.79 -7.07 3.92
CA SER A 387 20.79 -6.05 2.87
C SER A 387 21.10 -4.65 3.42
N ARG A 388 20.47 -4.25 4.53
CA ARG A 388 20.73 -2.94 5.16
C ARG A 388 22.18 -2.80 5.63
N ILE A 389 22.77 -3.85 6.22
CA ILE A 389 24.18 -3.85 6.64
C ILE A 389 25.12 -3.75 5.43
N HIS A 390 24.87 -4.54 4.38
CA HIS A 390 25.64 -4.47 3.13
C HIS A 390 25.61 -3.06 2.52
N ASN A 391 24.44 -2.41 2.54
CA ASN A 391 24.23 -1.05 2.08
C ASN A 391 24.72 0.04 3.05
N LYS A 392 25.49 -0.34 4.10
CA LYS A 392 26.08 0.60 5.07
C LYS A 392 25.03 1.46 5.79
N ALA A 393 23.86 0.90 6.05
CA ALA A 393 22.73 1.60 6.63
C ALA A 393 22.54 1.34 8.13
N VAL A 394 23.38 0.51 8.77
CA VAL A 394 23.22 0.12 10.19
C VAL A 394 24.48 0.45 10.99
N TYR A 395 24.29 1.02 12.18
CA TYR A 395 25.34 1.45 13.11
C TYR A 395 25.18 0.73 14.45
N GLY A 396 26.29 0.27 15.01
CA GLY A 396 26.32 -0.38 16.32
C GLY A 396 26.93 0.53 17.38
N ALA A 397 26.41 0.42 18.60
CA ALA A 397 27.00 0.98 19.81
C ALA A 397 27.86 -0.08 20.51
N PHE A 398 29.05 0.31 20.95
CA PHE A 398 30.06 -0.58 21.52
C PHE A 398 30.61 -0.05 22.83
N TYR A 399 30.86 -0.96 23.78
CA TYR A 399 31.76 -0.74 24.91
C TYR A 399 32.95 -1.70 24.76
N GLY A 400 34.12 -1.18 24.41
CA GLY A 400 35.23 -2.00 23.93
C GLY A 400 34.87 -2.69 22.61
N GLU A 401 35.09 -4.00 22.49
CA GLU A 401 34.69 -4.78 21.30
C GLU A 401 33.26 -5.32 21.38
N LYS A 402 32.58 -5.16 22.51
CA LYS A 402 31.23 -5.70 22.70
C LYS A 402 30.18 -4.77 22.13
N ILE A 403 29.39 -5.27 21.17
CA ILE A 403 28.18 -4.61 20.70
C ILE A 403 27.10 -4.64 21.79
N VAL A 404 26.47 -3.49 22.04
CA VAL A 404 25.46 -3.31 23.10
C VAL A 404 24.12 -2.77 22.60
N GLY A 405 24.07 -2.39 21.33
CA GLY A 405 22.87 -1.93 20.65
C GLY A 405 23.18 -1.57 19.20
N PHE A 406 22.13 -1.32 18.42
CA PHE A 406 22.24 -0.85 17.04
C PHE A 406 21.06 0.04 16.69
N ALA A 407 21.23 0.82 15.64
CA ALA A 407 20.17 1.55 14.96
C ALA A 407 20.50 1.62 13.47
N GLY A 408 19.49 1.73 12.62
CA GLY A 408 19.65 1.65 11.18
C GLY A 408 18.70 2.56 10.42
N GLN A 409 18.99 2.78 9.15
CA GLN A 409 18.09 3.46 8.23
C GLN A 409 17.36 2.40 7.42
N HIS A 410 16.05 2.49 7.36
CA HIS A 410 15.22 1.69 6.48
C HIS A 410 15.38 2.11 5.02
N GLU A 411 14.85 1.31 4.10
CA GLU A 411 14.99 1.53 2.66
C GLU A 411 14.28 2.80 2.18
N GLU A 412 13.12 3.10 2.76
CA GLU A 412 12.37 4.34 2.54
C GLU A 412 12.97 5.58 3.23
N GLY A 413 14.18 5.43 3.79
CA GLY A 413 14.99 6.50 4.35
C GLY A 413 14.65 6.89 5.79
N SER A 414 13.68 6.21 6.43
CA SER A 414 13.35 6.44 7.84
C SER A 414 14.47 5.94 8.77
N LEU A 415 14.70 6.64 9.88
CA LEU A 415 15.60 6.16 10.95
C LEU A 415 14.81 5.20 11.84
N GLY A 416 15.38 4.04 12.15
CA GLY A 416 14.72 2.98 12.90
C GLY A 416 15.68 1.86 13.27
N MET A 417 15.17 0.62 13.25
CA MET A 417 15.91 -0.59 13.65
C MET A 417 16.62 -0.45 15.01
N LEU A 418 16.02 0.32 15.94
CA LEU A 418 16.67 0.67 17.20
C LEU A 418 16.54 -0.48 18.20
N PHE A 419 17.67 -0.97 18.67
CA PHE A 419 17.74 -1.95 19.74
C PHE A 419 18.88 -1.63 20.70
N VAL A 420 18.62 -1.82 22.00
CA VAL A 420 19.64 -1.76 23.06
C VAL A 420 19.44 -2.92 24.01
N LEU A 421 20.53 -3.64 24.30
CA LEU A 421 20.56 -4.74 25.26
C LEU A 421 19.97 -4.28 26.61
N PRO A 422 19.10 -5.08 27.26
CA PRO A 422 18.38 -4.67 28.45
C PRO A 422 19.26 -4.04 29.55
N GLN A 423 20.43 -4.60 29.82
CA GLN A 423 21.35 -4.11 30.85
C GLN A 423 22.05 -2.77 30.54
N TYR A 424 21.89 -2.23 29.32
CA TYR A 424 22.47 -0.95 28.89
C TYR A 424 21.41 0.15 28.65
N ARG A 425 20.12 -0.15 28.79
CA ARG A 425 19.03 0.81 28.49
C ARG A 425 19.04 2.07 29.36
N SER A 426 19.56 1.98 30.59
CA SER A 426 19.71 3.13 31.51
C SER A 426 20.93 4.02 31.22
N ARG A 427 21.76 3.69 30.22
CA ARG A 427 23.01 4.39 29.91
C ARG A 427 22.93 5.34 28.71
N HIS A 428 21.73 5.75 28.32
CA HIS A 428 21.48 6.65 27.18
C HIS A 428 22.01 6.15 25.81
N VAL A 429 22.29 4.85 25.66
CA VAL A 429 22.83 4.26 24.42
C VAL A 429 21.87 4.46 23.24
N ALA A 430 20.56 4.31 23.47
CA ALA A 430 19.54 4.53 22.45
C ALA A 430 19.59 5.97 21.91
N ALA A 431 19.55 6.94 22.81
CA ALA A 431 19.65 8.36 22.46
C ALA A 431 20.97 8.68 21.75
N ALA A 432 22.08 8.03 22.11
CA ALA A 432 23.37 8.19 21.45
C ALA A 432 23.32 7.71 19.98
N LEU A 433 22.75 6.52 19.74
CA LEU A 433 22.56 5.94 18.41
C LEU A 433 21.69 6.83 17.53
N GLU A 434 20.51 7.22 18.03
CA GLU A 434 19.58 8.10 17.30
C GLU A 434 20.24 9.43 16.95
N THR A 435 20.88 10.09 17.92
CA THR A 435 21.53 11.39 17.71
C THR A 435 22.69 11.30 16.72
N TYR A 436 23.47 10.21 16.79
CA TYR A 436 24.55 9.96 15.85
C TYR A 436 24.01 9.81 14.42
N MET A 437 22.97 9.00 14.22
CA MET A 437 22.35 8.82 12.92
C MET A 437 21.72 10.10 12.37
N VAL A 438 21.04 10.85 13.23
CA VAL A 438 20.52 12.19 12.91
C VAL A 438 21.64 13.09 12.38
N ASN A 439 22.79 13.14 13.05
CA ASN A 439 23.93 13.97 12.65
C ASN A 439 24.64 13.51 11.37
N LEU A 440 24.41 12.28 10.88
CA LEU A 440 24.90 11.84 9.57
C LEU A 440 24.06 12.42 8.42
N SER A 441 22.83 12.84 8.71
CA SER A 441 21.92 13.47 7.75
C SER A 441 22.03 15.00 7.69
N VAL A 442 22.87 15.58 8.57
CA VAL A 442 23.27 16.99 8.69
C VAL A 442 24.61 17.18 8.00
#